data_AF-A0A382Z727-F1
#
_entry.id   AF-A0A382Z727-F1
#
_cell.length_a   1.000
_cell.length_b   1.000
_cell.length_c   1.000
_cell.angle_alpha   90.00
_cell.angle_beta   90.00
_cell.angle_gamma   90.00
#
_symmetry.space_group_name_H-M   'P 1'
#
loop_
_entity.id
_entity.type
_entity.pdbx_description
1 polymer ?
#
loop_
_entity_poly.entity_id
_entity_poly.type
_entity_poly.pdbx_seq_one_letter_code
_entity_poly.pdbx_strand_id
1 'polypeptide(L)'
;MALYRAVIIGFLLIGIVKITWNVVEENLMAGIYAGGGDSINIPIFGTMFLILFVSPLLCSIVYFPKIAKKIYSFKNKLCARILKIIAVHISYSPCLCLSFYGSLYWTRPHHMVIAYWFYITLLYLIFLFNKDLFGKGYDSRANRV
;
A
#
# COMPACT_ATOMS: atom_id res chain seq x y z
N MET A 1 -7.95 8.43 13.27
CA MET A 1 -7.39 7.24 12.56
C MET A 1 -6.93 7.52 11.14
N ALA A 2 -7.73 8.20 10.28
CA ALA A 2 -7.33 8.46 8.90
C ALA A 2 -5.99 9.23 8.79
N LEU A 3 -5.78 10.25 9.63
CA LEU A 3 -4.52 11.01 9.67
C LEU A 3 -3.30 10.12 9.92
N TYR A 4 -3.34 9.25 10.95
CA TYR A 4 -2.24 8.32 11.24
C TYR A 4 -1.98 7.35 10.09
N ARG A 5 -3.04 6.84 9.43
CA ARG A 5 -2.88 6.00 8.23
C ARG A 5 -2.22 6.78 7.10
N ALA A 6 -2.66 8.01 6.86
CA ALA A 6 -2.10 8.88 5.82
C ALA A 6 -0.61 9.17 6.07
N VAL A 7 -0.24 9.48 7.32
CA VAL A 7 1.15 9.74 7.70
C VAL A 7 2.02 8.49 7.51
N ILE A 8 1.58 7.32 8.00
CA ILE A 8 2.37 6.08 7.89
C ILE A 8 2.48 5.62 6.44
N ILE A 9 1.37 5.59 5.69
CA ILE A 9 1.38 5.22 4.26
C ILE A 9 2.22 6.21 3.47
N GLY A 10 2.08 7.50 3.72
CA GLY A 10 2.89 8.54 3.08
C GLY A 10 4.38 8.35 3.36
N PHE A 11 4.77 8.10 4.62
CA PHE A 11 6.16 7.83 4.99
C PHE A 11 6.72 6.59 4.27
N LEU A 12 5.96 5.49 4.23
CA LEU A 12 6.35 4.26 3.54
C LEU A 12 6.54 4.49 2.04
N LEU A 13 5.60 5.19 1.39
CA LEU A 13 5.69 5.54 -0.02
C LEU A 13 6.90 6.43 -0.33
N ILE A 14 7.11 7.48 0.48
CA ILE A 14 8.27 8.36 0.33
C ILE A 14 9.58 7.56 0.51
N GLY A 15 9.61 6.63 1.46
CA GLY A 15 10.75 5.73 1.66
C GLY A 15 11.05 4.88 0.43
N ILE A 16 10.03 4.22 -0.15
CA ILE A 16 10.17 3.43 -1.38
C ILE A 16 10.70 4.32 -2.52
N VAL A 17 10.06 5.47 -2.77
CA VAL A 17 10.40 6.36 -3.89
C VAL A 17 11.82 6.90 -3.73
N LYS A 18 12.17 7.42 -2.54
CA LYS A 18 13.48 8.03 -2.28
C LYS A 18 14.60 7.00 -2.37
N ILE A 19 14.45 5.83 -1.75
CA ILE A 19 15.48 4.78 -1.81
C ILE A 19 15.62 4.25 -3.24
N THR A 20 14.52 4.10 -3.97
CA THR A 20 14.58 3.71 -5.39
C THR A 20 15.40 4.71 -6.19
N TRP A 21 15.23 6.01 -5.96
CA TRP A 21 16.03 7.05 -6.63
C TRP A 21 17.50 7.05 -6.22
N ASN A 22 17.80 6.91 -4.92
CA ASN A 22 19.19 6.85 -4.44
C ASN A 22 19.97 5.68 -5.03
N VAL A 23 19.35 4.50 -5.08
CA VAL A 23 19.98 3.30 -5.67
C VAL A 23 20.31 3.52 -7.14
N VAL A 24 19.53 4.33 -7.86
CA VAL A 24 19.83 4.70 -9.25
C VAL A 24 21.05 5.58 -9.34
N GLU A 25 21.05 6.67 -8.58
CA GLU A 25 22.15 7.63 -8.59
C GLU A 25 23.48 6.94 -8.23
N GLU A 26 23.48 6.11 -7.19
CA GLU A 26 24.66 5.35 -6.77
C GLU A 26 25.15 4.38 -7.86
N ASN A 27 24.25 3.63 -8.49
CA ASN A 27 24.60 2.67 -9.53
C ASN A 27 25.07 3.34 -10.84
N LEU A 28 24.53 4.51 -11.16
CA LEU A 28 25.00 5.35 -12.28
C LEU A 28 26.41 5.90 -11.99
N MET A 29 26.64 6.43 -10.78
CA MET A 29 27.96 6.95 -10.38
C MET A 29 29.03 5.86 -10.32
N ALA A 30 28.67 4.64 -9.93
CA ALA A 30 29.58 3.50 -9.87
C ALA A 30 29.91 2.88 -11.24
N GLY A 31 29.25 3.33 -12.33
CA GLY A 31 29.47 2.79 -13.67
C GLY A 31 29.06 1.32 -13.84
N ILE A 32 28.33 0.75 -12.86
CA ILE A 32 27.88 -0.65 -12.85
C ILE A 32 26.86 -0.89 -13.96
N TYR A 33 26.13 0.15 -14.33
CA TYR A 33 25.20 0.15 -15.45
C TYR A 33 25.70 1.15 -16.48
N ALA A 34 25.78 0.72 -17.75
CA ALA A 34 26.11 1.62 -18.84
C ALA A 34 25.16 2.82 -18.78
N GLY A 35 25.70 4.04 -18.70
CA GLY A 35 24.90 5.26 -18.63
C GLY A 35 23.95 5.30 -19.83
N GLY A 36 22.65 5.12 -19.57
CA GLY A 36 21.62 5.00 -20.60
C GLY A 36 21.03 3.59 -20.81
N GLY A 37 21.42 2.58 -20.02
CA GLY A 37 20.88 1.23 -20.13
C GLY A 37 19.41 1.12 -19.68
N ASP A 38 18.54 0.68 -20.59
CA ASP A 38 17.12 0.33 -20.34
C ASP A 38 16.91 -0.66 -19.18
N SER A 39 17.96 -1.40 -18.79
CA SER A 39 17.90 -2.47 -17.79
C SER A 39 17.56 -2.01 -16.37
N ILE A 40 17.83 -0.76 -15.98
CA ILE A 40 17.46 -0.19 -14.67
C ILE A 40 16.27 0.74 -14.76
N ASN A 41 16.22 1.61 -15.77
CA ASN A 41 15.21 2.65 -15.88
C ASN A 41 13.80 2.08 -16.08
N ILE A 42 13.66 0.98 -16.82
CA ILE A 42 12.36 0.30 -17.03
C ILE A 42 11.80 -0.24 -15.69
N PRO A 43 12.55 -0.99 -14.87
CA PRO A 43 12.13 -1.40 -13.53
C PRO A 43 11.64 -0.28 -12.62
N ILE A 44 12.32 0.86 -12.64
CA ILE A 44 12.00 2.01 -11.79
C ILE A 44 10.77 2.72 -12.29
N PHE A 45 10.72 3.00 -13.59
CA PHE A 45 9.54 3.58 -14.20
C PHE A 45 8.32 2.69 -13.96
N GLY A 46 8.48 1.37 -14.10
CA GLY A 46 7.45 0.40 -13.76
C GLY A 46 7.02 0.48 -12.29
N THR A 47 7.98 0.57 -11.36
CA THR A 47 7.68 0.73 -9.93
C THR A 47 6.91 2.03 -9.64
N MET A 48 7.35 3.15 -10.21
CA MET A 48 6.68 4.45 -10.05
C MET A 48 5.28 4.45 -10.67
N PHE A 49 5.13 3.89 -11.87
CA PHE A 49 3.86 3.76 -12.56
C PHE A 49 2.87 2.92 -11.75
N LEU A 50 3.32 1.78 -11.21
CA LEU A 50 2.49 0.92 -10.38
C LEU A 50 2.10 1.59 -9.06
N ILE A 51 3.01 2.35 -8.43
CA ILE A 51 2.69 3.16 -7.25
C ILE A 51 1.61 4.20 -7.58
N LEU A 52 1.75 4.91 -8.69
CA LEU A 52 0.77 5.88 -9.15
C LEU A 52 -0.59 5.21 -9.42
N PHE A 53 -0.58 4.04 -10.06
CA PHE A 53 -1.76 3.24 -10.35
C PHE A 53 -2.50 2.80 -9.07
N VAL A 54 -1.79 2.38 -8.02
CA VAL A 54 -2.43 1.99 -6.75
C VAL A 54 -2.70 3.18 -5.83
N SER A 55 -2.23 4.38 -6.13
CA SER A 55 -2.41 5.56 -5.27
C SER A 55 -3.88 5.88 -4.93
N PRO A 56 -4.88 5.74 -5.85
CA PRO A 56 -6.28 5.95 -5.49
C PRO A 56 -6.79 4.91 -4.49
N LEU A 57 -6.25 3.69 -4.54
CA LEU A 57 -6.57 2.61 -3.62
C LEU A 57 -5.90 2.80 -2.25
N LEU A 58 -4.67 3.32 -2.22
CA LEU A 58 -4.04 3.75 -0.97
C LEU A 58 -4.85 4.88 -0.30
N CYS A 59 -5.37 5.82 -1.08
CA CYS A 59 -6.30 6.83 -0.60
C CYS A 59 -7.59 6.19 -0.03
N SER A 60 -8.17 5.18 -0.69
CA SER A 60 -9.35 4.49 -0.15
C SER A 60 -9.04 3.76 1.16
N ILE A 61 -7.85 3.19 1.34
CA ILE A 61 -7.38 2.58 2.59
C ILE A 61 -7.26 3.61 3.73
N VAL A 62 -6.72 4.79 3.45
CA VAL A 62 -6.63 5.90 4.42
C VAL A 62 -8.01 6.27 4.95
N TYR A 63 -8.99 6.39 4.05
CA TYR A 63 -10.36 6.80 4.38
C TYR A 63 -11.31 5.64 4.67
N PHE A 64 -10.83 4.40 4.67
CA PHE A 64 -11.64 3.20 4.84
C PHE A 64 -12.56 3.23 6.07
N PRO A 65 -12.16 3.77 7.24
CA PRO A 65 -13.06 3.85 8.39
C PRO A 65 -14.31 4.69 8.11
N LYS A 66 -14.20 5.75 7.30
CA LYS A 66 -15.34 6.57 6.88
C LYS A 66 -16.23 5.81 5.88
N ILE A 67 -15.61 5.12 4.93
CA ILE A 67 -16.30 4.27 3.95
C ILE A 67 -17.10 3.18 4.68
N ALA A 68 -16.48 2.49 5.63
CA ALA A 68 -17.12 1.46 6.44
C ALA A 68 -18.31 2.00 7.24
N LYS A 69 -18.20 3.18 7.86
CA LYS A 69 -19.33 3.83 8.56
C LYS A 69 -20.53 4.06 7.63
N LYS A 70 -20.28 4.51 6.39
CA LYS A 70 -21.33 4.69 5.37
C LYS A 70 -21.92 3.37 4.88
N ILE A 71 -21.13 2.30 4.80
CA ILE A 71 -21.64 0.97 4.45
C ILE A 71 -22.52 0.40 5.59
N TYR A 72 -22.16 0.65 6.85
CA TYR A 72 -22.95 0.19 7.99
C TYR A 72 -24.24 0.99 8.23
N SER A 73 -24.43 2.15 7.60
CA SER A 73 -25.70 2.88 7.67
C SER A 73 -26.81 2.28 6.80
N PHE A 74 -26.52 1.25 6.01
CA PHE A 74 -27.53 0.53 5.24
C PHE A 74 -28.46 -0.28 6.17
N LYS A 75 -29.77 -0.24 5.91
CA LYS A 75 -30.78 -0.96 6.71
C LYS A 75 -30.57 -2.48 6.72
N ASN A 76 -30.07 -3.05 5.62
CA ASN A 76 -29.79 -4.47 5.51
C ASN A 76 -28.37 -4.80 6.02
N LYS A 77 -28.29 -5.40 7.22
CA LYS A 77 -27.02 -5.77 7.88
C LYS A 77 -26.21 -6.80 7.10
N LEU A 78 -26.86 -7.75 6.42
CA LEU A 78 -26.16 -8.76 5.61
C LEU A 78 -25.52 -8.11 4.38
N CYS A 79 -26.28 -7.27 3.68
CA CYS A 79 -25.79 -6.51 2.53
C CYS A 79 -24.61 -5.61 2.92
N ALA A 80 -24.72 -4.87 4.03
CA ALA A 80 -23.63 -4.05 4.56
C ALA A 80 -22.35 -4.86 4.84
N ARG A 81 -22.49 -6.08 5.39
CA ARG A 81 -21.35 -6.96 5.67
C ARG A 81 -20.67 -7.43 4.38
N ILE A 82 -21.44 -7.86 3.38
CA ILE A 82 -20.91 -8.29 2.07
C ILE A 82 -20.22 -7.12 1.36
N LEU A 83 -20.87 -5.95 1.31
CA LEU A 83 -20.33 -4.76 0.67
C LEU A 83 -19.03 -4.29 1.33
N LYS A 84 -18.92 -4.41 2.67
CA LYS A 84 -17.67 -4.15 3.39
C LYS A 84 -16.57 -5.09 2.94
N ILE A 85 -16.82 -6.40 2.88
CA ILE A 85 -15.82 -7.40 2.48
C ILE A 85 -15.30 -7.09 1.08
N ILE A 86 -16.21 -6.81 0.13
CA ILE A 86 -15.87 -6.43 -1.23
C ILE A 86 -15.03 -5.14 -1.25
N ALA A 87 -15.46 -4.10 -0.53
CA ALA A 87 -14.75 -2.83 -0.47
C ALA A 87 -13.32 -2.96 0.10
N VAL A 88 -13.13 -3.81 1.12
CA VAL A 88 -11.79 -4.13 1.64
C VAL A 88 -10.95 -4.77 0.53
N HIS A 89 -11.42 -5.83 -0.12
CA HIS A 89 -10.62 -6.55 -1.12
C HIS A 89 -10.27 -5.67 -2.32
N ILE A 90 -11.21 -4.88 -2.84
CA ILE A 90 -10.95 -3.95 -3.94
C ILE A 90 -9.87 -2.92 -3.56
N SER A 91 -9.90 -2.42 -2.33
CA SER A 91 -8.94 -1.41 -1.87
C SER A 91 -7.56 -2.00 -1.57
N TYR A 92 -7.50 -3.15 -0.91
CA TYR A 92 -6.26 -3.70 -0.37
C TYR A 92 -5.53 -4.64 -1.33
N SER A 93 -6.23 -5.47 -2.12
CA SER A 93 -5.59 -6.52 -2.90
C SER A 93 -4.53 -5.99 -3.89
N PRO A 94 -4.79 -4.93 -4.68
CA PRO A 94 -3.77 -4.42 -5.61
C PRO A 94 -2.54 -3.85 -4.87
N CYS A 95 -2.75 -3.20 -3.72
CA CYS A 95 -1.68 -2.64 -2.90
C CYS A 95 -0.83 -3.75 -2.23
N LEU A 96 -1.47 -4.82 -1.77
CA LEU A 96 -0.82 -6.01 -1.22
C LEU A 96 -0.01 -6.75 -2.29
N CYS A 97 -0.59 -6.96 -3.48
CA CYS A 97 0.10 -7.54 -4.61
C CYS A 97 1.33 -6.71 -4.99
N LEU A 98 1.18 -5.39 -5.15
CA LEU A 98 2.32 -4.52 -5.44
C LEU A 98 3.41 -4.63 -4.39
N SER A 99 3.06 -4.63 -3.11
CA SER A 99 4.04 -4.68 -2.03
C SER A 99 4.77 -6.02 -1.97
N PHE A 100 4.04 -7.13 -2.16
CA PHE A 100 4.60 -8.47 -2.21
C PHE A 100 5.50 -8.65 -3.43
N TYR A 101 5.01 -8.36 -4.63
CA TYR A 101 5.79 -8.48 -5.86
C TYR A 101 6.98 -7.54 -5.87
N GLY A 102 6.83 -6.30 -5.39
CA GLY A 102 7.92 -5.35 -5.22
C GLY A 102 9.03 -5.91 -4.31
N SER A 103 8.67 -6.52 -3.18
CA SER A 103 9.65 -7.15 -2.29
C SER A 103 10.44 -8.26 -2.98
N LEU A 104 9.76 -9.15 -3.73
CA LEU A 104 10.40 -10.25 -4.44
C LEU A 104 11.25 -9.75 -5.61
N TYR A 105 10.72 -8.79 -6.36
CA TYR A 105 11.36 -8.21 -7.53
C TYR A 105 12.68 -7.58 -7.16
N TRP A 106 12.71 -6.71 -6.16
CA TRP A 106 13.91 -5.97 -5.75
C TRP A 106 14.91 -6.82 -4.94
N THR A 107 14.50 -7.98 -4.45
CA THR A 107 15.42 -8.97 -3.85
C THR A 107 16.32 -9.62 -4.92
N ARG A 108 15.79 -9.89 -6.13
CA ARG A 108 16.54 -10.56 -7.21
C ARG A 108 17.79 -9.79 -7.70
N PRO A 109 17.73 -8.48 -7.95
CA PRO A 109 18.92 -7.69 -8.29
C PRO A 109 19.74 -7.28 -7.05
N HIS A 110 19.52 -7.90 -5.89
CA HIS A 110 20.18 -7.56 -4.62
C HIS A 110 19.99 -6.12 -4.13
N HIS A 111 18.94 -5.43 -4.57
CA HIS A 111 18.55 -4.12 -4.05
C HIS A 111 17.73 -4.27 -2.75
N MET A 112 18.36 -4.90 -1.74
CA MET A 112 17.73 -5.31 -0.49
C MET A 112 17.08 -4.15 0.25
N VAL A 113 17.66 -2.94 0.18
CA VAL A 113 17.10 -1.75 0.84
C VAL A 113 15.70 -1.44 0.28
N ILE A 114 15.52 -1.47 -1.05
CA ILE A 114 14.20 -1.26 -1.69
C ILE A 114 13.25 -2.39 -1.29
N ALA A 115 13.72 -3.64 -1.33
CA ALA A 115 12.92 -4.80 -0.95
C ALA A 115 12.41 -4.71 0.51
N TYR A 116 13.24 -4.23 1.45
CA TYR A 116 12.84 -4.03 2.84
C TYR A 116 11.72 -3.00 2.99
N TRP A 117 11.76 -1.89 2.24
CA TRP A 117 10.68 -0.91 2.28
C TRP A 117 9.36 -1.49 1.76
N PHE A 118 9.41 -2.30 0.70
CA PHE A 118 8.23 -3.04 0.23
C PHE A 118 7.73 -4.06 1.25
N TYR A 119 8.64 -4.74 1.95
CA TYR A 119 8.28 -5.71 2.98
C TYR A 119 7.62 -5.06 4.20
N ILE A 120 8.17 -3.95 4.71
CA ILE A 120 7.55 -3.20 5.82
C ILE A 120 6.18 -2.67 5.40
N THR A 121 6.05 -2.20 4.15
CA THR A 121 4.77 -1.75 3.59
C THR A 121 3.76 -2.89 3.52
N LEU A 122 4.19 -4.08 3.08
CA LEU A 122 3.36 -5.29 3.05
C LEU A 122 2.85 -5.64 4.45
N LEU A 123 3.72 -5.68 5.46
CA LEU A 123 3.33 -5.98 6.85
C LEU A 123 2.30 -4.97 7.37
N TYR A 124 2.52 -3.68 7.12
CA TYR A 124 1.59 -2.64 7.53
C TYR A 124 0.22 -2.75 6.83
N LEU A 125 0.21 -3.05 5.53
CA LEU A 125 -1.02 -3.28 4.78
C LEU A 125 -1.76 -4.54 5.24
N ILE A 126 -1.06 -5.64 5.57
CA ILE A 126 -1.66 -6.84 6.14
C ILE A 126 -2.31 -6.53 7.49
N PHE A 127 -1.62 -5.76 8.35
CA PHE A 127 -2.18 -5.31 9.62
C PHE A 127 -3.46 -4.51 9.41
N LEU A 128 -3.45 -3.53 8.51
CA LEU A 128 -4.62 -2.70 8.20
C LEU A 128 -5.75 -3.51 7.56
N PHE A 129 -5.44 -4.43 6.65
CA PHE A 129 -6.40 -5.33 6.02
C PHE A 129 -7.15 -6.16 7.06
N ASN A 130 -6.42 -6.81 7.96
CA ASN A 130 -7.02 -7.60 9.04
C ASN A 130 -7.85 -6.72 9.98
N LYS A 131 -7.32 -5.55 10.34
CA LYS A 131 -8.02 -4.58 11.19
C LYS A 131 -9.32 -4.09 10.55
N ASP A 132 -9.35 -3.83 9.25
CA ASP A 132 -10.54 -3.33 8.58
C ASP A 132 -11.52 -4.44 8.26
N LEU A 133 -11.05 -5.65 7.92
CA LEU A 133 -11.90 -6.80 7.62
C LEU A 133 -12.60 -7.33 8.88
N PHE A 134 -11.84 -7.55 9.95
CA PHE A 134 -12.33 -8.23 11.17
C PHE A 134 -12.54 -7.29 12.36
N GLY A 135 -11.97 -6.09 12.33
CA GLY A 135 -12.17 -5.12 13.40
C GLY A 135 -13.66 -4.85 13.58
N LYS A 136 -14.11 -5.00 14.83
CA LYS A 136 -15.45 -4.57 15.25
C LYS A 136 -15.58 -3.13 14.80
N GLY A 137 -16.59 -2.82 13.98
CA GLY A 137 -16.90 -1.45 13.61
C GLY A 137 -16.87 -0.62 14.89
N TYR A 138 -16.01 0.39 14.93
CA TYR A 138 -16.09 1.41 15.97
C TYR A 138 -17.55 1.84 16.04
N ASP A 139 -18.17 1.66 17.21
CA ASP A 139 -19.51 2.11 17.59
C ASP A 139 -20.73 1.19 17.38
N SER A 140 -20.65 -0.08 17.81
CA SER A 140 -21.82 -0.74 18.42
C SER A 140 -21.92 -0.52 19.94
N ARG A 141 -21.02 0.31 20.50
CA ARG A 141 -20.98 0.68 21.93
C ARG A 141 -21.34 2.14 22.24
N ALA A 142 -21.51 3.01 21.24
CA ALA A 142 -21.88 4.41 21.47
C ALA A 142 -23.41 4.68 21.44
N ASN A 143 -24.24 3.70 21.04
CA ASN A 143 -25.71 3.81 21.03
C ASN A 143 -26.37 2.91 22.08
N ARG A 144 -25.71 2.68 23.22
CA ARG A 144 -26.28 2.00 24.39
C ARG A 144 -26.08 2.85 25.64
N VAL A 145 -26.62 4.06 25.64
CA VAL A 145 -27.10 4.76 26.83
C VAL A 145 -28.30 5.58 26.39
#